data_AF-A0A6L9Z6F7-F1
#
_entry.id   AF-A0A6L9Z6F7-F1
#
_cell.length_a   1.000
_cell.length_b   1.000
_cell.length_c   1.000
_cell.angle_alpha   90.00
_cell.angle_beta   90.00
_cell.angle_gamma   90.00
#
_symmetry.space_group_name_H-M   'P 1'
#
loop_
_entity.id
_entity.type
_entity.pdbx_description
1 polymer ?
#
loop_
_entity_poly.entity_id
_entity_poly.type
_entity_poly.pdbx_seq_one_letter_code
_entity_poly.pdbx_strand_id
1 'polypeptide(L)'
;LIERGGITGEIDFLSVDIDSNDYYVYEAISVIQPRVVCLEHNPAYAPPQEWIMPYDPNYRWDGNATAYGASLVAFEKLARSKGMVLVGCGLYSANGFYVREDLVNDAFSPPFTPERFFNPLDYQKIVSFPRQQIQ
;
A
#
# COMPACT_ATOMS: atom_id res chain seq x y z
N LEU A 1 10.63 -5.07 16.06
CA LEU A 1 11.27 -6.10 15.21
C LEU A 1 12.37 -5.48 14.36
N ILE A 2 12.06 -4.45 13.56
CA ILE A 2 13.02 -3.69 12.73
C ILE A 2 14.21 -3.15 13.55
N GLU A 3 13.94 -2.38 14.62
CA GLU A 3 14.99 -1.83 15.49
C GLU A 3 15.86 -2.91 16.15
N ARG A 4 15.25 -4.00 16.62
CA ARG A 4 15.98 -5.15 17.19
C ARG A 4 16.88 -5.84 16.17
N GLY A 5 16.56 -5.73 14.89
CA GLY A 5 17.40 -6.16 13.78
C GLY A 5 18.53 -5.18 13.43
N GLY A 6 18.66 -4.06 14.15
CA GLY A 6 19.67 -3.04 13.91
C GLY A 6 19.39 -2.14 12.71
N ILE A 7 18.16 -2.15 12.18
CA ILE A 7 17.78 -1.33 11.03
C ILE A 7 17.11 -0.06 11.54
N THR A 8 17.69 1.09 11.24
CA THR A 8 17.17 2.41 11.61
C THR A 8 17.53 3.43 10.53
N GLY A 9 16.78 4.53 10.46
CA GLY A 9 17.07 5.61 9.51
C GLY A 9 16.58 5.30 8.10
N GLU A 10 17.23 5.89 7.09
CA GLU A 10 16.78 5.77 5.71
C GLU A 10 16.93 4.33 5.17
N ILE A 11 15.89 3.87 4.48
CA ILE A 11 15.92 2.65 3.66
C ILE A 11 15.28 2.94 2.31
N ASP A 12 15.60 2.17 1.27
CA ASP A 12 15.03 2.41 -0.05
C ASP A 12 13.55 1.99 -0.15
N PHE A 13 13.21 0.82 0.39
CA PHE A 13 11.89 0.22 0.17
C PHE A 13 11.37 -0.52 1.41
N LEU A 14 10.10 -0.28 1.74
CA LEU A 14 9.33 -1.03 2.72
C LEU A 14 8.11 -1.64 2.04
N SER A 15 7.87 -2.93 2.21
CA SER A 15 6.60 -3.56 1.84
C SER A 15 5.91 -4.09 3.09
N VAL A 16 4.61 -3.83 3.22
CA VAL A 16 3.76 -4.41 4.27
C VAL A 16 2.61 -5.13 3.58
N ASP A 17 2.64 -6.45 3.73
CA ASP A 17 1.69 -7.41 3.16
C ASP A 17 1.75 -8.66 4.07
N ILE A 18 0.87 -8.68 5.06
CA ILE A 18 0.79 -9.72 6.11
C ILE A 18 -0.65 -10.26 6.27
N ASP A 19 -1.48 -10.06 5.25
CA ASP A 19 -2.83 -10.58 5.14
C ASP A 19 -3.78 -10.17 6.29
N SER A 20 -3.65 -8.99 6.92
CA SER A 20 -4.64 -8.42 7.89
C SER A 20 -4.21 -7.13 8.60
N ASN A 21 -3.34 -7.24 9.62
CA ASN A 21 -3.02 -6.15 10.55
C ASN A 21 -2.06 -5.11 9.95
N ASP A 22 -1.94 -5.08 8.62
CA ASP A 22 -1.06 -4.24 7.81
C ASP A 22 -1.12 -2.77 8.21
N TYR A 23 -2.33 -2.23 8.42
CA TYR A 23 -2.54 -0.85 8.86
C TYR A 23 -1.81 -0.57 10.18
N TYR A 24 -2.02 -1.39 11.20
CA TYR A 24 -1.45 -1.21 12.53
C TYR A 24 0.05 -1.47 12.55
N VAL A 25 0.53 -2.44 11.76
CA VAL A 25 1.95 -2.71 11.62
C VAL A 25 2.65 -1.51 10.97
N TYR A 26 2.11 -0.99 9.87
CA TYR A 26 2.67 0.20 9.22
C TYR A 26 2.61 1.43 10.13
N GLU A 27 1.50 1.63 10.85
CA GLU A 27 1.34 2.70 11.85
C GLU A 27 2.47 2.66 12.91
N ALA A 28 2.74 1.47 13.46
CA ALA A 28 3.74 1.25 14.50
C ALA A 28 5.20 1.37 14.02
N ILE A 29 5.47 1.28 12.71
CA ILE A 29 6.83 1.44 12.18
C ILE A 29 7.23 2.92 12.21
N SER A 30 8.18 3.27 13.08
CA SER A 30 8.67 4.64 13.27
C SER A 30 10.19 4.80 13.23
N VAL A 31 10.94 3.70 13.28
CA VAL A 31 12.41 3.70 13.40
C VAL A 31 13.15 3.82 12.06
N ILE A 32 12.43 3.71 10.95
CA ILE A 32 12.95 3.79 9.59
C ILE A 32 12.25 4.88 8.79
N GLN A 33 12.91 5.35 7.74
CA GLN A 33 12.43 6.39 6.83
C GLN A 33 12.53 5.88 5.38
N PRO A 34 11.55 5.10 4.91
CA PRO A 34 11.57 4.55 3.56
C PRO A 34 11.49 5.64 2.49
N ARG A 35 12.21 5.47 1.37
CA ARG A 35 12.03 6.31 0.18
C ARG A 35 10.76 5.93 -0.59
N VAL A 36 10.42 4.64 -0.58
CA VAL A 36 9.20 4.07 -1.16
C VAL A 36 8.56 3.08 -0.18
N VAL A 37 7.24 3.11 -0.09
CA VAL A 37 6.43 2.14 0.66
C VAL A 37 5.44 1.47 -0.30
N CYS A 38 5.30 0.15 -0.20
CA CYS A 38 4.24 -0.63 -0.81
C CYS A 38 3.32 -1.15 0.30
N LEU A 39 2.03 -0.85 0.21
CA LEU A 39 1.03 -1.32 1.16
C LEU A 39 -0.01 -2.15 0.42
N GLU A 40 -0.22 -3.38 0.87
CA GLU A 40 -1.37 -4.16 0.43
C GLU A 40 -2.66 -3.52 1.01
N HIS A 41 -3.59 -3.18 0.14
CA HIS A 41 -4.91 -2.68 0.50
C HIS A 41 -5.98 -3.60 -0.04
N ASN A 42 -7.14 -3.57 0.62
CA ASN A 42 -8.27 -4.38 0.24
C ASN A 42 -9.11 -3.66 -0.84
N PRO A 43 -9.16 -4.19 -2.07
CA PRO A 43 -9.86 -3.55 -3.17
C PRO A 43 -11.38 -3.71 -3.11
N ALA A 44 -11.93 -4.48 -2.16
CA ALA A 44 -13.37 -4.53 -1.93
C ALA A 44 -13.93 -3.18 -1.43
N TYR A 45 -13.07 -2.30 -0.92
CA TYR A 45 -13.41 -0.99 -0.39
C TYR A 45 -12.88 0.11 -1.32
N ALA A 46 -13.61 0.37 -2.40
CA ALA A 46 -13.24 1.38 -3.39
C ALA A 46 -13.34 2.82 -2.84
N PRO A 47 -12.47 3.75 -3.23
CA PRO A 47 -12.62 5.16 -2.90
C PRO A 47 -14.01 5.71 -3.26
N PRO A 48 -14.62 6.56 -2.41
CA PRO A 48 -14.02 7.23 -1.24
C PRO A 48 -14.14 6.41 0.07
N GLN A 49 -14.41 5.11 0.01
CA GLN A 49 -14.62 4.30 1.21
C GLN A 49 -13.35 4.19 2.06
N GLU A 50 -13.45 4.64 3.30
CA GLU A 50 -12.46 4.43 4.35
C GLU A 50 -12.88 3.23 5.19
N TRP A 51 -12.01 2.22 5.27
CA TRP A 51 -12.24 1.05 6.09
C TRP A 51 -10.91 0.52 6.64
N ILE A 52 -10.91 0.12 7.91
CA ILE A 52 -9.77 -0.48 8.59
C ILE A 52 -10.31 -1.71 9.33
N MET A 53 -9.71 -2.86 9.11
CA MET A 53 -10.01 -4.06 9.87
C MET A 53 -9.71 -3.81 11.36
N PRO A 54 -10.57 -4.20 12.32
CA PRO A 54 -10.23 -4.14 13.73
C PRO A 54 -8.98 -4.96 14.05
N TYR A 55 -8.08 -4.42 14.87
CA TYR A 55 -6.88 -5.13 15.29
C TYR A 55 -7.22 -6.43 16.02
N ASP A 56 -6.64 -7.53 15.55
CA ASP A 56 -6.70 -8.82 16.22
C ASP A 56 -5.35 -9.55 16.09
N PRO A 57 -4.58 -9.69 17.18
CA PRO A 57 -3.26 -10.35 17.14
C PRO A 57 -3.33 -11.85 16.82
N ASN A 58 -4.51 -12.46 17.02
CA ASN A 58 -4.75 -13.88 16.78
C ASN A 58 -5.36 -14.15 15.40
N TYR A 59 -5.75 -13.11 14.66
CA TYR A 59 -6.34 -13.28 13.34
C TYR A 59 -5.38 -13.97 12.38
N ARG A 60 -5.90 -14.90 11.60
CA ARG A 60 -5.21 -15.57 10.51
C ARG A 60 -6.16 -15.60 9.32
N TRP A 61 -5.71 -15.03 8.20
CA TRP A 61 -6.50 -15.09 6.98
C TRP A 61 -6.60 -16.53 6.48
N ASP A 62 -7.79 -16.95 6.11
CA ASP A 62 -8.10 -18.31 5.68
C ASP A 62 -8.28 -18.43 4.16
N GLY A 63 -8.05 -17.34 3.43
CA GLY A 63 -8.27 -17.24 1.98
C GLY A 63 -9.73 -17.02 1.57
N ASN A 64 -10.69 -17.05 2.51
CA ASN A 64 -12.12 -16.89 2.23
C ASN A 64 -12.68 -15.56 2.71
N ALA A 65 -12.09 -14.98 3.76
CA ALA A 65 -12.53 -13.70 4.29
C ALA A 65 -12.28 -12.57 3.26
N THR A 66 -13.31 -11.78 2.97
CA THR A 66 -13.22 -10.60 2.09
C THR A 66 -12.93 -9.31 2.86
N ALA A 67 -13.08 -9.34 4.19
CA ALA A 67 -12.82 -8.22 5.08
C ALA A 67 -11.49 -8.46 5.82
N TYR A 68 -10.43 -7.90 5.26
CA TYR A 68 -9.05 -7.97 5.75
C TYR A 68 -8.33 -6.66 5.43
N GLY A 69 -7.23 -6.35 6.12
CA GLY A 69 -6.39 -5.20 5.76
C GLY A 69 -7.04 -3.85 6.05
N ALA A 70 -6.81 -2.91 5.14
CA ALA A 70 -7.50 -1.62 5.13
C ALA A 70 -7.74 -1.15 3.70
N SER A 71 -8.61 -0.16 3.50
CA SER A 71 -8.88 0.43 2.19
C SER A 71 -7.74 1.33 1.71
N LEU A 72 -7.67 1.59 0.40
CA LEU A 72 -6.69 2.51 -0.17
C LEU A 72 -6.75 3.90 0.47
N VAL A 73 -7.96 4.37 0.79
CA VAL A 73 -8.20 5.67 1.44
C VAL A 73 -7.62 5.69 2.85
N ALA A 74 -7.79 4.63 3.63
CA ALA A 74 -7.22 4.55 4.98
C ALA A 74 -5.68 4.56 4.94
N PHE A 75 -5.08 3.77 4.04
CA PHE A 75 -3.64 3.75 3.87
C PHE A 75 -3.08 5.06 3.34
N GLU A 76 -3.78 5.73 2.42
CA GLU A 76 -3.36 7.02 1.91
C GLU A 76 -3.28 8.07 3.01
N LYS A 77 -4.27 8.12 3.91
CA LYS A 77 -4.24 9.02 5.08
C LYS A 77 -3.08 8.71 6.03
N LEU A 78 -2.88 7.43 6.35
CA LEU A 78 -1.78 7.00 7.24
C LEU A 78 -0.40 7.23 6.61
N ALA A 79 -0.26 6.97 5.31
CA ALA A 79 0.98 7.22 4.58
C ALA A 79 1.28 8.73 4.54
N ARG A 80 0.26 9.56 4.30
CA ARG A 80 0.41 11.02 4.28
C ARG A 80 0.83 11.59 5.63
N SER A 81 0.31 11.07 6.74
CA SER A 81 0.75 11.47 8.09
C SER A 81 2.21 11.10 8.38
N LYS A 82 2.78 10.16 7.61
CA LYS A 82 4.19 9.74 7.66
C LYS A 82 5.07 10.39 6.58
N GLY A 83 4.59 11.42 5.87
CA GLY A 83 5.37 12.13 4.85
C GLY A 83 5.49 11.38 3.52
N MET A 84 4.54 10.47 3.23
CA MET A 84 4.51 9.69 2.00
C MET A 84 3.31 10.09 1.13
N VAL A 85 3.49 10.05 -0.19
CA VAL A 85 2.49 10.43 -1.19
C VAL A 85 2.15 9.22 -2.06
N LEU A 86 0.86 8.92 -2.21
CA LEU A 86 0.39 7.90 -3.15
C LEU A 86 0.71 8.31 -4.59
N VAL A 87 1.49 7.49 -5.31
CA VAL A 87 1.89 7.78 -6.70
C VAL A 87 1.39 6.77 -7.72
N GLY A 88 0.82 5.65 -7.27
CA GLY A 88 0.28 4.63 -8.16
C GLY A 88 -0.27 3.42 -7.43
N CYS A 89 -0.99 2.58 -8.16
CA CYS A 89 -1.41 1.25 -7.74
C CYS A 89 -1.06 0.24 -8.84
N GLY A 90 -1.03 -1.05 -8.48
CA GLY A 90 -0.94 -2.13 -9.45
C GLY A 90 -2.10 -2.13 -10.46
N LEU A 91 -1.96 -2.92 -11.53
CA LEU A 91 -3.03 -3.14 -12.53
C LEU A 91 -4.30 -3.70 -11.87
N TYR A 92 -4.09 -4.57 -10.90
CA TYR A 92 -5.03 -4.86 -9.84
C TYR A 92 -4.61 -4.04 -8.62
N SER A 93 -5.50 -3.21 -8.10
CA SER A 93 -5.21 -2.37 -6.93
C SER A 93 -5.22 -3.20 -5.65
N ALA A 94 -4.40 -4.25 -5.58
CA ALA A 94 -4.06 -4.84 -4.29
C ALA A 94 -2.93 -4.06 -3.63
N ASN A 95 -2.01 -3.48 -4.41
CA ASN A 95 -0.85 -2.77 -3.87
C ASN A 95 -0.87 -1.30 -4.23
N GLY A 96 -0.80 -0.44 -3.21
CA GLY A 96 -0.56 0.99 -3.34
C GLY A 96 0.92 1.32 -3.18
N PHE A 97 1.46 2.16 -4.05
CA PHE A 97 2.85 2.63 -4.01
C PHE A 97 2.90 4.08 -3.54
N TYR A 98 3.67 4.32 -2.49
CA TYR A 98 3.82 5.61 -1.86
C TYR A 98 5.28 6.04 -1.90
N VAL A 99 5.55 7.28 -2.29
CA VAL A 99 6.90 7.86 -2.38
C VAL A 99 7.03 8.97 -1.36
N ARG A 100 8.20 9.05 -0.71
CA ARG A 100 8.48 10.11 0.26
C ARG A 100 8.34 11.48 -0.40
N GLU A 101 7.66 12.42 0.26
CA GLU A 101 7.21 13.66 -0.36
C GLU A 101 8.33 14.49 -1.02
N ASP A 102 9.52 14.51 -0.41
CA ASP A 102 10.74 15.17 -0.92
C ASP A 102 11.34 14.52 -2.18
N LEU A 103 10.88 13.33 -2.55
CA LEU A 103 11.36 12.57 -3.70
C LEU A 103 10.35 12.52 -4.86
N VAL A 104 9.14 13.06 -4.69
CA VAL A 104 8.07 13.00 -5.70
C VAL A 104 8.44 13.81 -6.95
N ASN A 105 8.79 15.09 -6.75
CA ASN A 105 9.31 16.01 -7.77
C ASN A 105 8.50 15.95 -9.09
N ASP A 106 9.16 16.19 -10.23
CA ASP A 106 8.56 16.04 -11.56
C ASP A 106 8.51 14.57 -12.05
N ALA A 107 8.92 13.62 -11.21
CA ALA A 107 8.90 12.20 -11.55
C ALA A 107 7.49 11.59 -11.53
N PHE A 108 6.56 12.22 -10.81
CA PHE A 108 5.16 11.79 -10.74
C PHE A 108 4.22 12.97 -10.95
N SER A 109 3.18 12.78 -11.75
CA SER A 109 2.19 13.84 -12.00
C SER A 109 1.06 13.78 -10.97
N PRO A 110 0.50 14.90 -10.47
CA PRO A 110 -0.72 14.97 -9.66
C PRO A 110 -2.02 14.83 -10.51
N PRO A 111 -3.22 14.66 -9.91
CA PRO A 111 -3.51 14.62 -8.47
C PRO A 111 -3.13 13.29 -7.81
N PHE A 112 -2.59 13.35 -6.59
CA PHE A 112 -2.15 12.18 -5.83
C PHE A 112 -3.26 11.64 -4.92
N THR A 113 -4.34 11.14 -5.53
CA THR A 113 -5.56 10.72 -4.81
C THR A 113 -5.88 9.24 -5.01
N PRO A 114 -6.53 8.59 -4.03
CA PRO A 114 -7.03 7.23 -4.19
C PRO A 114 -7.92 7.05 -5.41
N GLU A 115 -8.82 7.99 -5.69
CA GLU A 115 -9.78 7.92 -6.82
C GLU A 115 -9.08 7.85 -8.18
N ARG A 116 -7.91 8.47 -8.32
CA ARG A 116 -7.16 8.44 -9.58
C ARG A 116 -6.48 7.10 -9.80
N PHE A 117 -5.88 6.55 -8.74
CA PHE A 117 -5.01 5.38 -8.87
C PHE A 117 -5.73 4.07 -8.65
N PHE A 118 -6.91 4.09 -8.02
CA PHE A 118 -7.72 2.90 -7.81
C PHE A 118 -8.23 2.33 -9.14
N ASN A 119 -7.75 1.14 -9.45
CA ASN A 119 -8.18 0.27 -10.52
C ASN A 119 -8.88 -0.98 -9.93
N PRO A 120 -10.21 -1.15 -10.14
CA PRO A 120 -10.89 -2.39 -9.78
C PRO A 120 -10.32 -3.56 -10.58
N LEU A 121 -10.46 -4.77 -10.02
CA LEU A 121 -10.01 -6.00 -10.68
C LEU A 121 -10.68 -6.18 -12.04
N ASP A 122 -9.89 -6.06 -13.10
CA ASP A 122 -10.28 -6.38 -14.46
C ASP A 122 -9.46 -7.58 -14.94
N TYR A 123 -10.02 -8.77 -14.76
CA TYR A 123 -9.35 -10.04 -15.09
C TYR A 123 -8.86 -10.06 -16.55
N GLN A 124 -9.66 -9.53 -17.49
CA GLN A 124 -9.30 -9.54 -18.90
C GLN A 124 -8.06 -8.67 -19.15
N LYS A 125 -8.02 -7.46 -18.60
CA LYS A 125 -6.84 -6.58 -18.71
C LYS A 125 -5.58 -7.22 -18.13
N ILE A 126 -5.69 -7.96 -17.04
CA ILE A 126 -4.55 -8.61 -16.40
C ILE A 126 -4.03 -9.76 -17.26
N VAL A 127 -4.90 -10.68 -17.70
CA VAL A 127 -4.48 -11.85 -18.49
C VAL A 127 -4.05 -11.47 -19.91
N SER A 128 -4.57 -10.37 -20.45
CA SER A 128 -4.18 -9.83 -21.75
C SER A 128 -3.06 -8.80 -21.68
N PHE A 129 -2.49 -8.54 -20.50
CA PHE A 129 -1.44 -7.51 -20.37
C PHE A 129 -0.25 -7.90 -21.25
N PRO A 130 0.26 -6.98 -22.10
CA PRO A 130 1.31 -7.32 -23.05
C PRO A 130 2.54 -7.86 -22.31
N ARG A 131 2.91 -9.11 -22.59
CA ARG A 131 4.20 -9.63 -22.15
C ARG A 131 5.25 -9.02 -23.08
N GLN A 132 5.95 -7.99 -22.63
CA GLN A 132 7.21 -7.64 -23.28
C GLN A 132 8.11 -8.88 -23.19
N GLN A 133 8.46 -9.46 -24.34
CA GLN A 133 9.58 -10.39 -24.38
C GLN A 133 10.81 -9.56 -24.04
N ILE A 134 11.36 -9.77 -22.84
CA ILE A 134 12.66 -9.23 -22.48
C ILE A 134 13.66 -9.95 -23.39
N GLN A 135 14.26 -9.22 -24.34
CA GLN A 135 15.39 -9.68 -25.13
C GLN A 135 16.67 -9.66 -24.29
#